data_AF-A0A2W0BEY5-F1
#
_entry.id   AF-A0A2W0BEY5-F1
#
_cell.length_a   1.000
_cell.length_b   1.000
_cell.length_c   1.000
_cell.angle_alpha   90.00
_cell.angle_beta   90.00
_cell.angle_gamma   90.00
#
_symmetry.space_group_name_H-M   'P 1'
#
loop_
_entity.id
_entity.type
_entity.pdbx_description
1 polymer ?
#
loop_
_entity_poly.entity_id
_entity_poly.type
_entity_poly.pdbx_seq_one_letter_code
_entity_poly.pdbx_strand_id
1 'polypeptide(L)'
;MSTATVSLVEIAAEWRTARRLYPFYAALIREFQLDIPHSKDLENPVDRPEHEVLDRVQEWFAAVDRHVQVAQIRQLLQSQNFGEEAMLRALLLRHLPQDHKDENLREKLDYLLVQYFAAVTPHHPHEANVTAVEVQEALQPVLGHVELRQFPWTKEFDKVANAVDGCATLSELLDSGLVELGRNTKTSLGGSYFQPAALVEVTRFNFRLRLGFFRLMHSDLHSIRKAVQELEAMGVMTVDCREAGLGSEEPLATLRTLCHQWKKPFREAYKAGQSFRQLGIVRNILSKKVMAHWAKRAKASSEPAPSGSVTVAPETVPPALVLPMTPEPQVTSDNGDHSHSGSLEQVLELISEQLFAGKQKTTVSTVSVGESQQVLASWEVNAFVRGGDDASCVAIQRAVGARALLFESAEKVKRGHANRLVEALESAHVQAALIQEQVAKAKDRGDIDSAVSLAATAKRLLAVIDETEKLKA
;
A
#
# COMPACT_ATOMS: atom_id res chain seq x y z
N MET A 1 22.88 24.06 -47.00
CA MET A 1 22.16 24.14 -45.71
C MET A 1 20.75 23.65 -45.97
N SER A 2 20.42 22.45 -45.48
CA SER A 2 19.14 21.79 -45.77
C SER A 2 18.21 22.05 -44.59
N THR A 3 17.28 23.00 -44.74
CA THR A 3 16.18 23.21 -43.80
C THR A 3 15.26 22.00 -43.91
N ALA A 4 15.36 21.07 -42.97
CA ALA A 4 14.45 19.94 -42.86
C ALA A 4 13.03 20.48 -42.69
N THR A 5 12.16 20.21 -43.65
CA THR A 5 10.72 20.41 -43.51
C THR A 5 10.22 19.47 -42.42
N VAL A 6 10.09 19.99 -41.19
CA VAL A 6 9.46 19.26 -40.09
C VAL A 6 8.03 18.96 -40.49
N SER A 7 7.60 17.71 -40.34
CA SER A 7 6.28 17.28 -40.77
C SER A 7 5.20 17.89 -39.85
N LEU A 8 4.09 18.37 -40.42
CA LEU A 8 2.92 18.81 -39.63
C LEU A 8 2.45 17.74 -38.63
N VAL A 9 2.71 16.46 -38.92
CA VAL A 9 2.42 15.33 -38.04
C VAL A 9 3.29 15.33 -36.77
N GLU A 10 4.56 15.73 -36.89
CA GLU A 10 5.51 15.81 -35.78
C GLU A 10 5.14 16.98 -34.86
N ILE A 11 4.87 18.16 -35.44
CA ILE A 11 4.38 19.35 -34.73
C ILE A 11 3.10 19.02 -33.94
N ALA A 12 2.14 18.32 -34.57
CA ALA A 12 0.92 17.90 -33.90
C ALA A 12 1.17 16.88 -32.77
N ALA A 13 2.20 16.04 -32.86
CA ALA A 13 2.57 15.09 -31.82
C ALA A 13 3.24 15.77 -30.61
N GLU A 14 4.07 16.78 -30.88
CA GLU A 14 4.70 17.61 -29.85
C GLU A 14 3.65 18.39 -29.04
N TRP A 15 2.70 19.05 -29.73
CA TRP A 15 1.59 19.72 -29.06
C TRP A 15 0.75 18.76 -28.22
N ARG A 16 0.37 17.60 -28.74
CA ARG A 16 -0.36 16.58 -27.96
C ARG A 16 0.38 16.18 -26.68
N THR A 17 1.70 16.03 -26.77
CA THR A 17 2.54 15.70 -25.60
C THR A 17 2.59 16.87 -24.61
N ALA A 18 2.81 18.08 -25.10
CA ALA A 18 2.83 19.29 -24.27
C ALA A 18 1.50 19.52 -23.55
N ARG A 19 0.37 19.37 -24.25
CA ARG A 19 -0.98 19.47 -23.67
C ARG A 19 -1.24 18.43 -22.60
N ARG A 20 -0.75 17.19 -22.79
CA ARG A 20 -0.85 16.13 -21.78
C ARG A 20 -0.07 16.48 -20.52
N LEU A 21 1.14 17.01 -20.66
CA LEU A 21 2.01 17.36 -19.53
C LEU A 21 1.53 18.63 -18.79
N TYR A 22 0.91 19.57 -19.48
CA TYR A 22 0.59 20.88 -18.92
C TYR A 22 -0.19 20.85 -17.60
N PRO A 23 -1.29 20.07 -17.43
CA PRO A 23 -2.03 20.01 -16.17
C PRO A 23 -1.16 19.58 -14.97
N PHE A 24 -0.22 18.65 -15.20
CA PHE A 24 0.69 18.18 -14.17
C PHE A 24 1.68 19.28 -13.76
N TYR A 25 2.29 19.95 -14.73
CA TYR A 25 3.24 21.05 -14.48
C TYR A 25 2.55 22.28 -13.86
N ALA A 26 1.35 22.62 -14.31
CA ALA A 26 0.55 23.69 -13.72
C ALA A 26 0.19 23.37 -12.25
N ALA A 27 -0.13 22.10 -11.96
CA ALA A 27 -0.37 21.68 -10.59
C ALA A 27 0.91 21.72 -9.73
N LEU A 28 2.09 21.37 -10.27
CA LEU A 28 3.37 21.54 -9.57
C LEU A 28 3.63 23.00 -9.19
N ILE A 29 3.44 23.93 -10.13
CA ILE A 29 3.62 25.36 -9.88
C ILE A 29 2.68 25.84 -8.76
N ARG A 30 1.40 25.47 -8.85
CA ARG A 30 0.38 25.90 -7.87
C ARG A 30 0.61 25.30 -6.49
N GLU A 31 0.82 23.98 -6.41
CA GLU A 31 0.93 23.24 -5.14
C GLU A 31 2.19 23.64 -4.37
N PHE A 32 3.29 23.87 -5.08
CA PHE A 32 4.59 24.17 -4.49
C PHE A 32 4.99 25.65 -4.60
N GLN A 33 4.06 26.52 -5.02
CA GLN A 33 4.23 27.97 -5.12
C GLN A 33 5.53 28.36 -5.84
N LEU A 34 5.78 27.73 -6.98
CA LEU A 34 6.97 28.04 -7.78
C LEU A 34 6.82 29.43 -8.40
N ASP A 35 7.86 30.25 -8.34
CA ASP A 35 7.89 31.60 -8.95
C ASP A 35 8.13 31.51 -10.47
N ILE A 36 7.22 30.81 -11.15
CA ILE A 36 7.24 30.61 -12.60
C ILE A 36 5.81 30.85 -13.10
N PRO A 37 5.60 31.81 -14.01
CA PRO A 37 4.27 32.05 -14.57
C PRO A 37 3.80 30.87 -15.41
N HIS A 38 2.50 30.64 -15.47
CA HIS A 38 1.90 29.65 -16.36
C HIS A 38 2.19 29.97 -17.85
N SER A 39 2.28 28.93 -18.68
CA SER A 39 2.53 29.08 -20.11
C SER A 39 1.26 29.56 -20.82
N LYS A 40 1.28 30.81 -21.27
CA LYS A 40 0.18 31.40 -22.06
C LYS A 40 -0.10 30.65 -23.36
N ASP A 41 0.95 30.09 -23.97
CA ASP A 41 0.86 29.30 -25.19
C ASP A 41 0.11 27.97 -24.94
N LEU A 42 0.26 27.36 -23.74
CA LEU A 42 -0.47 26.15 -23.32
C LEU A 42 -1.84 26.43 -22.67
N GLU A 43 -2.13 27.66 -22.27
CA GLU A 43 -3.47 28.08 -21.85
C GLU A 43 -4.37 28.40 -23.04
N ASN A 44 -3.79 28.86 -24.15
CA ASN A 44 -4.53 29.09 -25.38
C ASN A 44 -5.01 27.76 -25.95
N PRO A 45 -6.32 27.54 -26.22
CA PRO A 45 -6.82 26.26 -26.71
C PRO A 45 -6.40 25.93 -28.16
N VAL A 46 -5.82 26.88 -28.89
CA VAL A 46 -5.43 26.72 -30.30
C VAL A 46 -3.95 26.36 -30.39
N ASP A 47 -3.65 25.19 -30.96
CA ASP A 47 -2.29 24.77 -31.28
C ASP A 47 -1.77 25.55 -32.48
N ARG A 48 -0.56 26.09 -32.32
CA ARG A 48 0.08 27.00 -33.27
C ARG A 48 1.15 26.27 -34.08
N PRO A 49 1.16 26.35 -35.43
CA PRO A 49 2.11 25.61 -36.25
C PRO A 49 3.53 26.18 -36.21
N GLU A 50 3.73 27.38 -35.66
CA GLU A 50 5.02 28.05 -35.62
C GLU A 50 5.99 27.38 -34.62
N HIS A 51 7.17 26.97 -35.10
CA HIS A 51 8.21 26.33 -34.28
C HIS A 51 8.65 27.18 -33.08
N GLU A 52 8.75 28.50 -33.26
CA GLU A 52 9.12 29.42 -32.18
C GLU A 52 8.17 29.36 -30.98
N VAL A 53 6.90 28.99 -31.20
CA VAL A 53 5.92 28.81 -30.12
C VAL A 53 6.23 27.52 -29.35
N LEU A 54 6.52 26.44 -30.06
CA LEU A 54 6.92 25.17 -29.44
C LEU A 54 8.24 25.30 -28.67
N ASP A 55 9.21 26.02 -29.21
CA ASP A 55 10.48 26.29 -28.53
C ASP A 55 10.25 26.98 -27.18
N ARG A 56 9.41 28.04 -27.14
CA ARG A 56 9.03 28.70 -25.88
C ARG A 56 8.32 27.77 -24.90
N VAL A 57 7.48 26.88 -25.41
CA VAL A 57 6.81 25.86 -24.58
C VAL A 57 7.83 24.90 -23.98
N GLN A 58 8.82 24.44 -24.76
CA GLN A 58 9.88 23.57 -24.26
C GLN A 58 10.79 24.27 -23.24
N GLU A 59 11.14 25.54 -23.49
CA GLU A 59 11.87 26.39 -22.55
C GLU A 59 11.11 26.59 -21.24
N TRP A 60 9.80 26.80 -21.31
CA TRP A 60 8.94 26.93 -20.13
C TRP A 60 8.99 25.66 -19.28
N PHE A 61 8.77 24.50 -19.89
CA PHE A 61 8.85 23.25 -19.13
C PHE A 61 10.27 23.03 -18.57
N ALA A 62 11.33 23.38 -19.32
CA ALA A 62 12.71 23.26 -18.85
C ALA A 62 13.02 24.21 -17.68
N ALA A 63 12.37 25.38 -17.62
CA ALA A 63 12.42 26.27 -16.48
C ALA A 63 11.76 25.63 -15.25
N VAL A 64 10.58 25.02 -15.40
CA VAL A 64 9.91 24.32 -14.29
C VAL A 64 10.72 23.12 -13.82
N ASP A 65 11.25 22.30 -14.74
CA ASP A 65 12.04 21.09 -14.41
C ASP A 65 13.26 21.39 -13.53
N ARG A 66 13.91 22.54 -13.74
CA ARG A 66 15.06 22.99 -12.94
C ARG A 66 14.70 23.32 -11.49
N HIS A 67 13.47 23.74 -11.24
CA HIS A 67 12.99 24.10 -9.90
C HIS A 67 12.36 22.92 -9.16
N VAL A 68 11.91 21.91 -9.91
CA VAL A 68 11.19 20.76 -9.35
C VAL A 68 12.15 19.64 -8.94
N GLN A 69 11.96 19.15 -7.72
CA GLN A 69 12.65 18.00 -7.14
C GLN A 69 11.79 16.74 -7.25
N VAL A 70 12.41 15.55 -7.21
CA VAL A 70 11.69 14.26 -7.26
C VAL A 70 10.59 14.14 -6.20
N ALA A 71 10.81 14.70 -5.01
CA ALA A 71 9.86 14.63 -3.91
C ALA A 71 8.53 15.33 -4.24
N GLN A 72 8.58 16.44 -4.98
CA GLN A 72 7.39 17.19 -5.40
C GLN A 72 6.61 16.42 -6.47
N ILE A 73 7.32 15.84 -7.44
CA ILE A 73 6.75 14.95 -8.46
C ILE A 73 6.03 13.77 -7.81
N ARG A 74 6.69 13.13 -6.83
CA ARG A 74 6.13 12.00 -6.09
C ARG A 74 4.87 12.39 -5.34
N GLN A 75 4.92 13.45 -4.54
CA GLN A 75 3.78 13.93 -3.77
C GLN A 75 2.57 14.21 -4.69
N LEU A 76 2.80 14.84 -5.84
CA LEU A 76 1.72 15.15 -6.76
C LEU A 76 1.16 13.90 -7.46
N LEU A 77 2.01 12.97 -7.90
CA LEU A 77 1.58 11.71 -8.52
C LEU A 77 0.81 10.80 -7.55
N GLN A 78 1.04 10.92 -6.24
CA GLN A 78 0.34 10.15 -5.20
C GLN A 78 -0.91 10.82 -4.67
N SER A 79 -0.93 12.16 -4.62
CA SER A 79 -2.06 12.93 -4.08
C SER A 79 -3.15 13.19 -5.13
N GLN A 80 -2.76 13.31 -6.39
CA GLN A 80 -3.65 13.59 -7.50
C GLN A 80 -3.61 12.43 -8.51
N ASN A 81 -4.70 12.20 -9.23
CA ASN A 81 -4.87 11.07 -10.14
C ASN A 81 -4.07 11.22 -11.46
N PHE A 82 -2.77 11.53 -11.37
CA PHE A 82 -1.83 11.69 -12.49
C PHE A 82 -1.02 10.42 -12.78
N GLY A 83 -1.25 9.33 -12.03
CA GLY A 83 -0.51 8.08 -12.14
C GLY A 83 -0.84 7.21 -13.36
N GLU A 84 -1.51 7.75 -14.37
CA GLU A 84 -1.88 7.03 -15.59
C GLU A 84 -0.65 6.74 -16.47
N GLU A 85 -0.64 5.58 -17.14
CA GLU A 85 0.47 5.13 -18.01
C GLU A 85 0.93 6.23 -18.97
N ALA A 86 0.00 6.84 -19.69
CA ALA A 86 0.34 7.78 -20.73
C ALA A 86 0.91 9.11 -20.20
N MET A 87 0.54 9.50 -18.97
CA MET A 87 1.17 10.64 -18.28
C MET A 87 2.60 10.29 -17.85
N LEU A 88 2.77 9.14 -17.20
CA LEU A 88 4.09 8.64 -16.77
C LEU A 88 5.05 8.47 -17.96
N ARG A 89 4.54 7.95 -19.08
CA ARG A 89 5.27 7.84 -20.34
C ARG A 89 5.70 9.20 -20.87
N ALA A 90 4.80 10.19 -20.89
CA ALA A 90 5.13 11.54 -21.35
C ALA A 90 6.19 12.21 -20.45
N LEU A 91 6.11 12.01 -19.13
CA LEU A 91 7.14 12.48 -18.19
C LEU A 91 8.50 11.83 -18.45
N LEU A 92 8.54 10.52 -18.68
CA LEU A 92 9.77 9.80 -19.01
C LEU A 92 10.38 10.27 -20.33
N LEU A 93 9.58 10.36 -21.39
CA LEU A 93 10.03 10.82 -22.71
C LEU A 93 10.54 12.27 -22.67
N ARG A 94 10.09 13.07 -21.71
CA ARG A 94 10.62 14.42 -21.46
C ARG A 94 11.96 14.43 -20.73
N HIS A 95 12.15 13.54 -19.76
CA HIS A 95 13.34 13.54 -18.91
C HIS A 95 14.52 12.73 -19.50
N LEU A 96 14.25 11.64 -20.20
CA LEU A 96 15.29 10.77 -20.77
C LEU A 96 16.27 11.49 -21.72
N PRO A 97 15.80 12.34 -22.67
CA PRO A 97 16.68 12.99 -23.65
C PRO A 97 17.53 14.13 -23.09
N GLN A 98 17.32 14.56 -21.85
CA GLN A 98 18.02 15.74 -21.29
C GLN A 98 19.54 15.53 -21.27
N ASP A 99 20.31 16.48 -21.80
CA ASP A 99 21.78 16.41 -21.83
C ASP A 99 22.41 16.58 -20.44
N HIS A 100 21.73 17.31 -19.55
CA HIS A 100 22.22 17.56 -18.20
C HIS A 100 22.00 16.33 -17.30
N LYS A 101 23.03 15.48 -17.23
CA LYS A 101 23.03 14.25 -16.44
C LYS A 101 23.47 14.51 -14.99
N ASP A 102 22.57 15.10 -14.20
CA ASP A 102 22.80 15.41 -12.78
C ASP A 102 22.09 14.44 -11.81
N GLU A 103 22.32 14.66 -10.52
CA GLU A 103 21.72 13.88 -9.44
C GLU A 103 20.19 14.04 -9.41
N ASN A 104 19.66 15.24 -9.69
CA ASN A 104 18.22 15.48 -9.68
C ASN A 104 17.51 14.70 -10.80
N LEU A 105 18.07 14.68 -12.02
CA LEU A 105 17.57 13.87 -13.11
C LEU A 105 17.64 12.37 -12.77
N ARG A 106 18.74 11.93 -12.16
CA ARG A 106 18.91 10.54 -11.70
C ARG A 106 17.77 10.14 -10.76
N GLU A 107 17.49 10.94 -9.73
CA GLU A 107 16.42 10.67 -8.77
C GLU A 107 15.03 10.67 -9.41
N LYS A 108 14.77 11.58 -10.36
CA LYS A 108 13.52 11.60 -11.13
C LYS A 108 13.33 10.33 -11.94
N LEU A 109 14.37 9.89 -12.66
CA LEU A 109 14.33 8.66 -13.46
C LEU A 109 14.17 7.42 -12.57
N ASP A 110 14.90 7.34 -11.45
CA ASP A 110 14.78 6.27 -10.45
C ASP A 110 13.31 6.07 -10.02
N TYR A 111 12.60 7.18 -9.79
CA TYR A 111 11.20 7.14 -9.37
C TYR A 111 10.22 6.89 -10.53
N LEU A 112 10.34 7.65 -11.63
CA LEU A 112 9.40 7.59 -12.74
C LEU A 112 9.44 6.24 -13.47
N LEU A 113 10.61 5.64 -13.66
CA LEU A 113 10.73 4.34 -14.31
C LEU A 113 10.07 3.24 -13.47
N VAL A 114 10.28 3.25 -12.15
CA VAL A 114 9.63 2.32 -11.22
C VAL A 114 8.12 2.52 -11.20
N GLN A 115 7.66 3.77 -11.22
CA GLN A 115 6.22 4.07 -11.21
C GLN A 115 5.56 3.69 -12.55
N TYR A 116 6.21 3.94 -13.67
CA TYR A 116 5.75 3.53 -15.00
C TYR A 116 5.74 2.00 -15.12
N PHE A 117 6.81 1.32 -14.72
CA PHE A 117 6.84 -0.14 -14.66
C PHE A 117 5.69 -0.68 -13.81
N ALA A 118 5.47 -0.11 -12.63
CA ALA A 118 4.32 -0.41 -11.78
C ALA A 118 2.97 0.03 -12.36
N ALA A 119 2.87 0.87 -13.38
CA ALA A 119 1.59 1.16 -14.03
C ALA A 119 1.26 0.10 -15.09
N VAL A 120 2.27 -0.32 -15.86
CA VAL A 120 2.10 -1.20 -17.04
C VAL A 120 2.20 -2.69 -16.72
N THR A 121 2.56 -3.07 -15.49
CA THR A 121 2.63 -4.49 -15.06
C THR A 121 1.63 -4.82 -13.93
N PRO A 122 0.30 -4.65 -14.15
CA PRO A 122 -0.72 -4.83 -13.10
C PRO A 122 -0.74 -6.24 -12.49
N HIS A 123 -0.20 -7.23 -13.19
CA HIS A 123 -0.32 -8.64 -12.82
C HIS A 123 0.88 -9.29 -12.14
N HIS A 124 1.98 -8.59 -11.85
CA HIS A 124 3.14 -9.20 -11.18
C HIS A 124 2.78 -9.66 -9.76
N PRO A 125 2.61 -10.97 -9.53
CA PRO A 125 2.10 -11.49 -8.27
C PRO A 125 3.27 -11.69 -7.34
N HIS A 126 3.44 -10.85 -6.31
CA HIS A 126 4.31 -11.14 -5.15
C HIS A 126 5.77 -11.56 -5.41
N GLU A 127 6.22 -11.62 -6.65
CA GLU A 127 7.44 -12.32 -6.97
C GLU A 127 8.61 -11.38 -6.70
N ALA A 128 9.36 -11.70 -5.65
CA ALA A 128 10.73 -11.24 -5.45
C ALA A 128 11.66 -11.53 -6.66
N ASN A 129 11.13 -12.16 -7.71
CA ASN A 129 11.82 -12.63 -8.90
C ASN A 129 11.50 -11.83 -10.18
N VAL A 130 11.15 -10.54 -10.06
CA VAL A 130 11.09 -9.66 -11.25
C VAL A 130 12.42 -9.77 -12.01
N THR A 131 12.34 -10.20 -13.26
CA THR A 131 13.49 -10.44 -14.13
C THR A 131 13.84 -9.19 -14.94
N ALA A 132 15.09 -9.11 -15.40
CA ALA A 132 15.52 -7.99 -16.24
C ALA A 132 14.79 -7.96 -17.60
N VAL A 133 14.40 -9.14 -18.11
CA VAL A 133 13.65 -9.29 -19.37
C VAL A 133 12.26 -8.68 -19.25
N GLU A 134 11.53 -8.97 -18.19
CA GLU A 134 10.20 -8.39 -17.97
C GLU A 134 10.24 -6.86 -17.85
N VAL A 135 11.26 -6.34 -17.16
CA VAL A 135 11.44 -4.88 -17.04
C VAL A 135 11.84 -4.26 -18.39
N GLN A 136 12.71 -4.92 -19.16
CA GLN A 136 13.09 -4.49 -20.50
C GLN A 136 11.88 -4.41 -21.44
N GLU A 137 11.04 -5.45 -21.48
CA GLU A 137 9.82 -5.51 -22.30
C GLU A 137 8.84 -4.39 -21.91
N ALA A 138 8.59 -4.24 -20.61
CA ALA A 138 7.70 -3.19 -20.10
C ALA A 138 8.21 -1.77 -20.39
N LEU A 139 9.53 -1.55 -20.37
CA LEU A 139 10.16 -0.25 -20.61
C LEU A 139 10.45 0.02 -22.10
N GLN A 140 10.22 -0.93 -23.01
CA GLN A 140 10.46 -0.74 -24.44
C GLN A 140 9.77 0.51 -25.03
N PRO A 141 8.53 0.90 -24.64
CA PRO A 141 7.88 2.10 -25.18
C PRO A 141 8.56 3.44 -24.82
N VAL A 142 9.49 3.44 -23.86
CA VAL A 142 10.24 4.63 -23.39
C VAL A 142 11.74 4.53 -23.65
N LEU A 143 12.34 3.35 -23.50
CA LEU A 143 13.78 3.13 -23.68
C LEU A 143 14.15 2.64 -25.09
N GLY A 144 13.16 2.25 -25.90
CA GLY A 144 13.38 1.60 -27.18
C GLY A 144 13.89 0.17 -27.02
N HIS A 145 14.48 -0.38 -28.08
CA HIS A 145 15.08 -1.71 -28.03
C HIS A 145 16.38 -1.67 -27.23
N VAL A 146 16.44 -2.41 -26.12
CA VAL A 146 17.60 -2.49 -25.23
C VAL A 146 18.18 -3.90 -25.29
N GLU A 147 19.48 -4.04 -25.52
CA GLU A 147 20.16 -5.32 -25.36
C GLU A 147 20.57 -5.53 -23.90
N LEU A 148 20.06 -6.58 -23.26
CA LEU A 148 20.50 -6.96 -21.93
C LEU A 148 21.91 -7.56 -21.99
N ARG A 149 22.80 -7.06 -21.14
CA ARG A 149 24.16 -7.58 -20.96
C ARG A 149 24.41 -7.79 -19.48
N GLN A 150 25.16 -8.83 -19.13
CA GLN A 150 25.57 -9.03 -17.74
C GLN A 150 26.70 -8.08 -17.40
N PHE A 151 26.44 -7.15 -16.49
CA PHE A 151 27.46 -6.24 -15.97
C PHE A 151 27.88 -6.64 -14.55
N PRO A 152 29.11 -6.31 -14.11
CA PRO A 152 29.56 -6.60 -12.76
C PRO A 152 28.65 -6.02 -11.67
N TRP A 153 28.13 -4.81 -11.89
CA TRP A 153 27.24 -4.12 -10.94
C TRP A 153 25.85 -4.77 -10.84
N THR A 154 25.41 -5.56 -11.83
CA THR A 154 24.15 -6.32 -11.75
C THR A 154 24.16 -7.28 -10.56
N LYS A 155 25.32 -7.95 -10.33
CA LYS A 155 25.49 -8.86 -9.19
C LYS A 155 25.43 -8.13 -7.84
N GLU A 156 25.94 -6.91 -7.78
CA GLU A 156 25.88 -6.10 -6.56
C GLU A 156 24.44 -5.66 -6.25
N PHE A 157 23.64 -5.31 -7.26
CA PHE A 157 22.21 -5.06 -7.08
C PHE A 157 21.46 -6.31 -6.60
N ASP A 158 21.74 -7.48 -7.19
CA ASP A 158 21.10 -8.72 -6.76
C ASP A 158 21.47 -9.08 -5.32
N LYS A 159 22.73 -8.89 -4.89
CA LYS A 159 23.14 -9.11 -3.49
C LYS A 159 22.34 -8.24 -2.53
N VAL A 160 22.22 -6.94 -2.81
CA VAL A 160 21.48 -6.01 -1.95
C VAL A 160 19.99 -6.36 -1.93
N ALA A 161 19.37 -6.60 -3.08
CA ALA A 161 17.96 -6.95 -3.16
C ALA A 161 17.65 -8.27 -2.42
N ASN A 162 18.48 -9.30 -2.59
CA ASN A 162 18.33 -10.57 -1.88
C ASN A 162 18.49 -10.42 -0.36
N ALA A 163 19.38 -9.52 0.09
CA ALA A 163 19.53 -9.23 1.51
C ALA A 163 18.27 -8.54 2.09
N VAL A 164 17.65 -7.62 1.35
CA VAL A 164 16.37 -7.00 1.74
C VAL A 164 15.24 -8.02 1.79
N ASP A 165 15.21 -8.98 0.87
CA ASP A 165 14.26 -10.09 0.90
C ASP A 165 14.45 -10.98 2.14
N GLY A 166 15.67 -11.07 2.66
CA GLY A 166 16.03 -11.80 3.88
C GLY A 166 15.64 -11.11 5.20
N CYS A 167 15.44 -9.79 5.21
CA CYS A 167 15.06 -9.06 6.42
C CYS A 167 13.68 -9.53 6.94
N ALA A 168 13.53 -9.60 8.26
CA ALA A 168 12.28 -9.92 8.92
C ALA A 168 11.49 -8.68 9.35
N THR A 169 12.16 -7.53 9.53
CA THR A 169 11.58 -6.31 10.10
C THR A 169 12.11 -5.05 9.42
N LEU A 170 11.38 -3.94 9.50
CA LEU A 170 11.88 -2.65 9.03
C LEU A 170 13.09 -2.17 9.85
N SER A 171 13.13 -2.44 11.15
CA SER A 171 14.29 -2.04 11.98
C SER A 171 15.56 -2.70 11.50
N GLU A 172 15.52 -4.01 11.24
CA GLU A 172 16.64 -4.77 10.69
C GLU A 172 17.10 -4.20 9.34
N LEU A 173 16.17 -3.89 8.44
CA LEU A 173 16.50 -3.26 7.17
C LEU A 173 17.19 -1.90 7.36
N LEU A 174 16.64 -1.03 8.22
CA LEU A 174 17.17 0.32 8.46
C LEU A 174 18.53 0.30 9.17
N ASP A 175 18.79 -0.68 10.03
CA ASP A 175 20.05 -0.79 10.77
C ASP A 175 21.13 -1.59 10.00
N SER A 176 20.74 -2.35 8.97
CA SER A 176 21.65 -3.19 8.17
C SER A 176 22.63 -2.42 7.26
N GLY A 177 22.36 -1.14 6.97
CA GLY A 177 23.12 -0.35 6.00
C GLY A 177 22.86 -0.71 4.53
N LEU A 178 21.87 -1.57 4.24
CA LEU A 178 21.56 -2.03 2.88
C LEU A 178 21.04 -0.90 1.97
N VAL A 179 20.34 0.08 2.53
CA VAL A 179 19.81 1.23 1.79
C VAL A 179 20.97 2.12 1.30
N GLU A 180 21.94 2.40 2.18
CA GLU A 180 23.15 3.14 1.85
C GLU A 180 24.00 2.38 0.83
N LEU A 181 24.16 1.06 1.01
CA LEU A 181 24.87 0.21 0.07
C LEU A 181 24.22 0.27 -1.33
N GLY A 182 22.89 0.17 -1.41
CA GLY A 182 22.14 0.34 -2.66
C GLY A 182 22.38 1.72 -3.31
N ARG A 183 22.39 2.79 -2.52
CA ARG A 183 22.67 4.16 -3.00
C ARG A 183 24.10 4.31 -3.52
N ASN A 184 25.07 3.70 -2.83
CA ASN A 184 26.48 3.73 -3.20
C ASN A 184 26.72 2.95 -4.50
N THR A 185 26.09 1.78 -4.67
CA THR A 185 26.13 1.00 -5.91
C THR A 185 25.51 1.78 -7.09
N LYS A 186 24.42 2.51 -6.88
CA LYS A 186 23.87 3.39 -7.93
C LYS A 186 24.80 4.56 -8.28
N THR A 187 25.53 5.07 -7.29
CA THR A 187 26.47 6.18 -7.49
C THR A 187 27.75 5.74 -8.18
N SER A 188 28.22 4.51 -7.95
CA SER A 188 29.40 3.98 -8.62
C SER A 188 29.21 3.74 -10.13
N LEU A 189 27.97 3.73 -10.63
CA LEU A 189 27.67 3.68 -12.07
C LEU A 189 28.16 4.93 -12.82
N GLY A 190 28.25 6.09 -12.15
CA GLY A 190 28.61 7.36 -12.77
C GLY A 190 27.77 7.66 -14.02
N GLY A 191 28.41 8.06 -15.12
CA GLY A 191 27.74 8.34 -16.39
C GLY A 191 27.05 7.12 -17.02
N SER A 192 27.49 5.89 -16.69
CA SER A 192 26.88 4.66 -17.21
C SER A 192 25.46 4.44 -16.71
N TYR A 193 25.04 5.12 -15.63
CA TYR A 193 23.68 5.07 -15.11
C TYR A 193 22.62 5.37 -16.19
N PHE A 194 22.90 6.33 -17.07
CA PHE A 194 21.94 6.82 -18.06
C PHE A 194 21.87 5.95 -19.32
N GLN A 195 22.65 4.86 -19.40
CA GLN A 195 22.53 3.90 -20.49
C GLN A 195 21.23 3.09 -20.34
N PRO A 196 20.51 2.80 -21.43
CA PRO A 196 19.23 2.07 -21.35
C PRO A 196 19.32 0.74 -20.57
N ALA A 197 20.39 -0.03 -20.74
CA ALA A 197 20.59 -1.29 -20.01
C ALA A 197 20.75 -1.08 -18.49
N ALA A 198 21.41 0.00 -18.06
CA ALA A 198 21.53 0.35 -16.64
C ALA A 198 20.19 0.81 -16.07
N LEU A 199 19.42 1.61 -16.82
CA LEU A 199 18.08 2.05 -16.41
C LEU A 199 17.13 0.85 -16.19
N VAL A 200 17.19 -0.18 -17.03
CA VAL A 200 16.41 -1.42 -16.84
C VAL A 200 16.77 -2.09 -15.52
N GLU A 201 18.06 -2.36 -15.27
CA GLU A 201 18.50 -3.07 -14.06
C GLU A 201 18.28 -2.24 -12.78
N VAL A 202 18.50 -0.93 -12.84
CA VAL A 202 18.21 -0.04 -11.71
C VAL A 202 16.71 0.01 -11.43
N THR A 203 15.86 -0.01 -12.47
CA THR A 203 14.41 -0.07 -12.30
C THR A 203 14.00 -1.38 -11.63
N ARG A 204 14.53 -2.51 -12.10
CA ARG A 204 14.34 -3.83 -11.48
C ARG A 204 14.74 -3.81 -10.00
N PHE A 205 15.94 -3.32 -9.72
CA PHE A 205 16.47 -3.21 -8.36
C PHE A 205 15.59 -2.34 -7.45
N ASN A 206 15.28 -1.11 -7.87
CA ASN A 206 14.46 -0.18 -7.09
C ASN A 206 13.03 -0.73 -6.90
N PHE A 207 12.48 -1.43 -7.88
CA PHE A 207 11.16 -2.08 -7.76
C PHE A 207 11.19 -3.21 -6.73
N ARG A 208 12.22 -4.07 -6.74
CA ARG A 208 12.41 -5.10 -5.70
C ARG A 208 12.56 -4.50 -4.31
N LEU A 209 13.35 -3.42 -4.17
CA LEU A 209 13.46 -2.70 -2.90
C LEU A 209 12.11 -2.16 -2.43
N ARG A 210 11.32 -1.59 -3.34
CA ARG A 210 9.96 -1.11 -3.05
C ARG A 210 9.09 -2.25 -2.52
N LEU A 211 9.09 -3.41 -3.17
CA LEU A 211 8.32 -4.59 -2.72
C LEU A 211 8.79 -5.10 -1.34
N GLY A 212 10.10 -5.22 -1.14
CA GLY A 212 10.67 -5.65 0.14
C GLY A 212 10.30 -4.71 1.28
N PHE A 213 10.38 -3.39 1.04
CA PHE A 213 9.97 -2.39 2.02
C PHE A 213 8.47 -2.49 2.38
N PHE A 214 7.59 -2.62 1.37
CA PHE A 214 6.16 -2.80 1.62
C PHE A 214 5.88 -4.07 2.43
N ARG A 215 6.49 -5.20 2.07
CA ARG A 215 6.36 -6.46 2.81
C ARG A 215 6.72 -6.27 4.29
N LEU A 216 7.87 -5.66 4.58
CA LEU A 216 8.34 -5.42 5.94
C LEU A 216 7.43 -4.47 6.71
N MET A 217 6.99 -3.39 6.07
CA MET A 217 6.06 -2.44 6.66
C MET A 217 4.72 -3.09 7.02
N HIS A 218 4.14 -3.88 6.12
CA HIS A 218 2.91 -4.62 6.38
C HIS A 218 3.10 -5.63 7.53
N SER A 219 4.23 -6.36 7.54
CA SER A 219 4.59 -7.29 8.61
C SER A 219 4.71 -6.60 9.98
N ASP A 220 5.37 -5.44 10.05
CA ASP A 220 5.54 -4.70 11.30
C ASP A 220 4.22 -4.07 11.78
N LEU A 221 3.43 -3.49 10.88
CA LEU A 221 2.09 -2.98 11.20
C LEU A 221 1.16 -4.08 11.70
N HIS A 222 1.26 -5.29 11.14
CA HIS A 222 0.53 -6.45 11.63
C HIS A 222 1.00 -6.86 13.03
N SER A 223 2.33 -6.98 13.21
CA SER A 223 2.93 -7.37 14.49
C SER A 223 2.56 -6.40 15.62
N ILE A 224 2.53 -5.09 15.34
CA ILE A 224 2.08 -4.08 16.31
C ILE A 224 0.61 -4.30 16.67
N ARG A 225 -0.29 -4.46 15.69
CA ARG A 225 -1.72 -4.63 15.93
C ARG A 225 -1.99 -5.88 16.78
N LYS A 226 -1.34 -6.99 16.46
CA LYS A 226 -1.42 -8.23 17.24
C LYS A 226 -0.93 -8.01 18.67
N ALA A 227 0.23 -7.37 18.85
CA ALA A 227 0.78 -7.10 20.17
C ALA A 227 -0.11 -6.17 21.01
N VAL A 228 -0.73 -5.16 20.38
CA VAL A 228 -1.72 -4.28 21.04
C VAL A 228 -2.91 -5.10 21.55
N GLN A 229 -3.51 -5.95 20.72
CA GLN A 229 -4.63 -6.80 21.12
C GLN A 229 -4.26 -7.77 22.25
N GLU A 230 -3.09 -8.39 22.17
CA GLU A 230 -2.60 -9.30 23.21
C GLU A 230 -2.38 -8.59 24.55
N LEU A 231 -1.82 -7.38 24.53
CA LEU A 231 -1.60 -6.58 25.73
C LEU A 231 -2.91 -6.13 26.38
N GLU A 232 -3.90 -5.69 25.57
CA GLU A 232 -5.24 -5.36 26.07
C GLU A 232 -5.91 -6.57 26.71
N ALA A 233 -5.83 -7.75 26.09
CA ALA A 233 -6.36 -8.99 26.65
C ALA A 233 -5.67 -9.41 27.96
N MET A 234 -4.43 -8.96 28.18
CA MET A 234 -3.68 -9.14 29.43
C MET A 234 -3.95 -8.03 30.46
N GLY A 235 -4.85 -7.09 30.17
CA GLY A 235 -5.20 -5.96 31.05
C GLY A 235 -4.18 -4.81 31.03
N VAL A 236 -3.24 -4.80 30.08
CA VAL A 236 -2.29 -3.69 29.90
C VAL A 236 -2.93 -2.64 28.99
N MET A 237 -2.98 -1.39 29.45
CA MET A 237 -3.61 -0.28 28.72
C MET A 237 -2.62 0.78 28.22
N THR A 238 -1.42 0.83 28.81
CA THR A 238 -0.37 1.80 28.49
C THR A 238 0.99 1.14 28.37
N VAL A 239 1.87 1.72 27.55
CA VAL A 239 3.24 1.24 27.31
C VAL A 239 4.21 2.43 27.25
N ASP A 240 5.43 2.26 27.76
CA ASP A 240 6.50 3.26 27.62
C ASP A 240 7.06 3.23 26.20
N CYS A 241 6.82 4.31 25.45
CA CYS A 241 7.25 4.47 24.08
C CYS A 241 8.26 5.62 23.88
N ARG A 242 8.97 6.04 24.94
CA ARG A 242 9.97 7.12 24.87
C ARG A 242 11.09 6.88 23.87
N GLU A 243 11.52 5.64 23.71
CA GLU A 243 12.53 5.25 22.71
C GLU A 243 12.07 5.58 21.27
N ALA A 244 10.75 5.59 21.04
CA ALA A 244 10.13 5.94 19.78
C ALA A 244 9.81 7.46 19.66
N GLY A 245 10.20 8.28 20.64
CA GLY A 245 9.84 9.70 20.71
C GLY A 245 8.38 9.95 21.11
N LEU A 246 7.72 8.98 21.74
CA LEU A 246 6.35 9.09 22.27
C LEU A 246 6.36 9.21 23.81
N GLY A 247 5.18 9.16 24.44
CA GLY A 247 5.04 9.25 25.89
C GLY A 247 5.58 8.04 26.66
N SER A 248 5.82 8.23 27.97
CA SER A 248 6.18 7.14 28.89
C SER A 248 5.01 6.25 29.31
N GLU A 249 3.78 6.72 29.09
CA GLU A 249 2.53 5.98 29.31
C GLU A 249 1.62 6.15 28.10
N GLU A 250 2.11 5.74 26.94
CA GLU A 250 1.37 5.88 25.69
C GLU A 250 0.16 4.92 25.69
N PRO A 251 -1.08 5.40 25.51
CA PRO A 251 -2.25 4.54 25.44
C PRO A 251 -2.21 3.62 24.22
N LEU A 252 -2.61 2.36 24.40
CA LEU A 252 -2.71 1.41 23.29
C LEU A 252 -3.70 1.86 22.20
N ALA A 253 -4.74 2.61 22.57
CA ALA A 253 -5.67 3.25 21.63
C ALA A 253 -4.99 4.29 20.72
N THR A 254 -4.02 5.05 21.24
CA THR A 254 -3.23 6.00 20.45
C THR A 254 -2.32 5.25 19.47
N LEU A 255 -1.66 4.18 19.92
CA LEU A 255 -0.83 3.34 19.04
C LEU A 255 -1.65 2.69 17.92
N ARG A 256 -2.89 2.26 18.19
CA ARG A 256 -3.82 1.78 17.18
C ARG A 256 -4.13 2.87 16.15
N THR A 257 -4.39 4.10 16.60
CA THR A 257 -4.65 5.23 15.71
C THR A 257 -3.43 5.57 14.85
N LEU A 258 -2.23 5.59 15.44
CA LEU A 258 -0.97 5.79 14.74
C LEU A 258 -0.73 4.71 13.67
N CYS A 259 -1.03 3.44 13.95
CA CYS A 259 -0.97 2.36 12.96
C CYS A 259 -1.86 2.60 11.74
N HIS A 260 -3.06 3.17 11.92
CA HIS A 260 -3.92 3.53 10.80
C HIS A 260 -3.36 4.73 10.03
N GLN A 261 -2.78 5.70 10.74
CA GLN A 261 -2.15 6.85 10.12
C GLN A 261 -0.89 6.47 9.33
N TRP A 262 -0.11 5.47 9.79
CA TRP A 262 1.07 4.94 9.11
C TRP A 262 0.78 4.19 7.80
N LYS A 263 -0.49 3.95 7.47
CA LYS A 263 -0.89 3.51 6.11
C LYS A 263 -0.94 4.66 5.10
N LYS A 264 -1.21 5.90 5.54
CA LYS A 264 -1.26 7.12 4.70
C LYS A 264 0.07 7.81 4.36
N PRO A 265 1.21 7.71 5.10
CA PRO A 265 2.35 8.62 4.96
C PRO A 265 3.27 8.29 3.78
N PHE A 266 2.94 7.31 2.93
CA PHE A 266 3.66 7.13 1.67
C PHE A 266 3.60 8.39 0.78
N ARG A 267 2.64 9.30 1.08
CA ARG A 267 2.43 10.60 0.43
C ARG A 267 3.44 11.70 0.83
N GLU A 268 4.13 11.59 1.96
CA GLU A 268 5.03 12.67 2.47
C GLU A 268 6.39 12.17 3.02
N ALA A 269 6.49 10.92 3.49
CA ALA A 269 7.57 10.50 4.41
C ALA A 269 8.92 10.12 3.77
N TYR A 270 9.09 10.17 2.45
CA TYR A 270 10.43 9.97 1.88
C TYR A 270 11.41 11.10 2.21
N LYS A 271 10.92 12.23 2.73
CA LYS A 271 11.77 13.29 3.33
C LYS A 271 12.08 13.06 4.81
N ALA A 272 11.48 12.07 5.49
CA ALA A 272 11.76 11.80 6.89
C ALA A 272 11.69 10.30 7.20
N GLY A 273 12.82 9.59 7.04
CA GLY A 273 12.99 8.20 7.53
C GLY A 273 12.69 8.00 9.03
N GLN A 274 12.38 9.06 9.76
CA GLN A 274 11.96 9.05 11.16
C GLN A 274 10.63 8.31 11.39
N SER A 275 9.63 8.41 10.49
CA SER A 275 8.34 7.73 10.70
C SER A 275 8.47 6.21 10.64
N PHE A 276 9.33 5.69 9.78
CA PHE A 276 9.58 4.25 9.65
C PHE A 276 10.49 3.71 10.76
N ARG A 277 11.47 4.50 11.20
CA ARG A 277 12.27 4.17 12.39
C ARG A 277 11.38 4.13 13.63
N GLN A 278 10.50 5.10 13.81
CA GLN A 278 9.52 5.13 14.91
C GLN A 278 8.62 3.88 14.90
N LEU A 279 8.07 3.51 13.73
CA LEU A 279 7.28 2.28 13.54
C LEU A 279 8.04 1.03 14.01
N GLY A 280 9.29 0.86 13.55
CA GLY A 280 10.14 -0.26 13.93
C GLY A 280 10.43 -0.32 15.43
N ILE A 281 10.71 0.83 16.04
CA ILE A 281 10.94 0.92 17.50
C ILE A 281 9.68 0.53 18.27
N VAL A 282 8.50 1.08 17.92
CA VAL A 282 7.23 0.74 18.57
C VAL A 282 6.94 -0.75 18.48
N ARG A 283 7.15 -1.37 17.32
CA ARG A 283 7.03 -2.81 17.13
C ARG A 283 7.90 -3.59 18.10
N ASN A 284 9.17 -3.21 18.26
CA ASN A 284 10.11 -3.88 19.16
C ASN A 284 9.71 -3.70 20.64
N ILE A 285 9.26 -2.52 21.04
CA ILE A 285 8.78 -2.24 22.41
C ILE A 285 7.61 -3.15 22.76
N LEU A 286 6.59 -3.21 21.89
CA LEU A 286 5.40 -4.01 22.12
C LEU A 286 5.71 -5.50 22.14
N SER A 287 6.52 -6.01 21.20
CA SER A 287 6.97 -7.40 21.20
C SER A 287 7.71 -7.76 22.50
N LYS A 288 8.62 -6.90 22.98
CA LYS A 288 9.32 -7.12 24.26
C LYS A 288 8.34 -7.17 25.44
N LYS A 289 7.34 -6.27 25.47
CA LYS A 289 6.34 -6.21 26.55
C LYS A 289 5.46 -7.46 26.59
N VAL A 290 4.98 -7.91 25.43
CA VAL A 290 4.24 -9.17 25.26
C VAL A 290 5.07 -10.34 25.78
N MET A 291 6.31 -10.50 25.30
CA MET A 291 7.19 -11.59 25.70
C MET A 291 7.49 -11.59 27.21
N ALA A 292 7.71 -10.42 27.81
CA ALA A 292 7.93 -10.29 29.24
C ALA A 292 6.69 -10.73 30.05
N HIS A 293 5.49 -10.42 29.57
CA HIS A 293 4.25 -10.84 30.23
C HIS A 293 4.04 -12.36 30.14
N TRP A 294 4.28 -12.95 28.96
CA TRP A 294 4.27 -14.41 28.79
C TRP A 294 5.31 -15.11 29.67
N ALA A 295 6.53 -14.58 29.76
CA ALA A 295 7.57 -15.13 30.63
C ALA A 295 7.18 -15.07 32.12
N LYS A 296 6.55 -13.96 32.56
CA LYS A 296 6.04 -13.82 33.93
C LYS A 296 4.93 -14.84 34.23
N ARG A 297 4.01 -15.04 33.29
CA ARG A 297 2.93 -16.03 33.41
C ARG A 297 3.46 -17.47 33.44
N ALA A 298 4.45 -17.79 32.60
CA ALA A 298 5.10 -19.10 32.59
C ALA A 298 5.81 -19.38 33.92
N LYS A 299 6.50 -18.39 34.48
CA LYS A 299 7.18 -18.51 35.78
C LYS A 299 6.20 -18.75 36.93
N ALA A 300 5.09 -18.00 36.96
CA ALA A 300 4.02 -18.17 37.96
C ALA A 300 3.32 -19.53 37.86
N SER A 301 3.22 -20.11 36.66
CA SER A 301 2.65 -21.45 36.47
C SER A 301 3.62 -22.59 36.79
N SER A 302 4.92 -22.31 36.91
CA SER A 302 5.97 -23.30 37.21
C SER A 302 6.39 -23.36 38.69
N GLU A 303 5.83 -22.46 39.52
CA GLU A 303 6.11 -22.42 40.95
C GLU A 303 5.20 -23.46 41.65
N PRO A 304 5.76 -24.45 42.37
CA PRO A 304 4.95 -25.49 43.00
C PRO A 304 4.08 -24.87 44.10
N ALA A 305 2.78 -25.20 44.08
CA ALA A 305 1.84 -24.76 45.10
C ALA A 305 2.39 -25.10 46.50
N PRO A 306 2.39 -24.17 47.46
CA PRO A 306 2.74 -24.50 48.84
C PRO A 306 1.73 -25.56 49.32
N SER A 307 2.26 -26.68 49.78
CA SER A 307 1.50 -27.80 50.35
C SER A 307 0.80 -27.31 51.62
N GLY A 308 -0.41 -26.78 51.45
CA GLY A 308 -1.31 -26.42 52.52
C GLY A 308 -2.04 -27.67 52.99
N SER A 309 -1.63 -28.16 54.16
CA SER A 309 -2.27 -29.25 54.89
C SER A 309 -3.77 -29.01 55.06
N VAL A 310 -4.57 -29.89 54.44
CA VAL A 310 -6.02 -29.98 54.65
C VAL A 310 -6.27 -30.42 56.09
N THR A 311 -6.98 -29.60 56.86
CA THR A 311 -7.59 -30.03 58.12
C THR A 311 -9.11 -29.93 57.94
N VAL A 312 -9.77 -31.08 57.94
CA VAL A 312 -11.23 -31.23 57.83
C VAL A 312 -11.85 -31.17 59.22
N ALA A 313 -12.92 -30.39 59.39
CA ALA A 313 -13.87 -30.46 60.51
C ALA A 313 -15.24 -29.88 60.09
N PRO A 314 -16.36 -30.33 60.66
CA PRO A 314 -17.52 -30.79 59.89
C PRO A 314 -18.74 -29.86 59.86
N GLU A 315 -19.63 -30.19 58.92
CA GLU A 315 -20.95 -29.60 58.63
C GLU A 315 -21.89 -29.52 59.84
N THR A 316 -22.60 -28.39 59.93
CA THR A 316 -23.90 -28.29 60.62
C THR A 316 -24.86 -27.46 59.76
N VAL A 317 -26.04 -28.03 59.48
CA VAL A 317 -27.20 -27.42 58.81
C VAL A 317 -28.18 -26.98 59.92
N PRO A 318 -28.87 -25.82 59.83
CA PRO A 318 -30.33 -25.83 59.55
C PRO A 318 -30.82 -24.53 58.83
N PRO A 319 -32.15 -24.24 58.71
CA PRO A 319 -32.97 -24.54 57.55
C PRO A 319 -33.57 -23.31 56.84
N ALA A 320 -34.21 -23.56 55.70
CA ALA A 320 -34.87 -22.59 54.82
C ALA A 320 -36.12 -21.92 55.41
N LEU A 321 -36.36 -20.65 55.05
CA LEU A 321 -37.69 -20.04 54.96
C LEU A 321 -37.84 -19.21 53.67
N VAL A 322 -39.07 -19.22 53.17
CA VAL A 322 -39.56 -18.98 51.80
C VAL A 322 -39.64 -17.49 51.41
N LEU A 323 -39.48 -17.25 50.10
CA LEU A 323 -39.70 -16.07 49.19
C LEU A 323 -41.08 -15.34 49.35
N PRO A 324 -41.50 -14.29 48.54
CA PRO A 324 -40.86 -13.51 47.43
C PRO A 324 -41.17 -11.97 47.39
N MET A 325 -40.62 -11.29 46.36
CA MET A 325 -41.12 -10.12 45.59
C MET A 325 -40.31 -8.79 45.63
N THR A 326 -39.54 -8.64 44.54
CA THR A 326 -39.06 -7.48 43.74
C THR A 326 -39.88 -6.16 43.72
N PRO A 327 -39.38 -5.06 43.09
CA PRO A 327 -38.00 -4.53 42.99
C PRO A 327 -37.90 -2.97 43.09
N GLU A 328 -36.71 -2.45 43.39
CA GLU A 328 -36.29 -1.06 43.04
C GLU A 328 -35.06 -1.11 42.10
N PRO A 329 -34.82 -0.07 41.29
CA PRO A 329 -34.18 -0.20 39.99
C PRO A 329 -32.65 -0.17 40.05
N GLN A 330 -32.01 -1.11 39.36
CA GLN A 330 -30.59 -1.07 39.04
C GLN A 330 -30.38 -0.39 37.68
N VAL A 331 -29.56 0.65 37.70
CA VAL A 331 -28.93 1.25 36.51
C VAL A 331 -27.88 0.25 36.03
N THR A 332 -28.16 -0.37 34.90
CA THR A 332 -27.28 -1.37 34.27
C THR A 332 -26.07 -0.70 33.65
N SER A 333 -24.90 -1.05 34.15
CA SER A 333 -23.63 -1.01 33.43
C SER A 333 -23.70 -1.95 32.23
N ASP A 334 -23.64 -1.38 31.04
CA ASP A 334 -23.61 -2.10 29.76
C ASP A 334 -22.25 -2.79 29.59
N ASN A 335 -22.18 -4.07 29.96
CA ASN A 335 -21.08 -4.96 29.59
C ASN A 335 -21.30 -5.40 28.15
N GLY A 336 -20.71 -4.64 27.22
CA GLY A 336 -20.65 -4.96 25.80
C GLY A 336 -19.73 -6.16 25.54
N ASP A 337 -20.34 -7.22 25.04
CA ASP A 337 -19.75 -8.46 24.55
C ASP A 337 -18.61 -8.22 23.54
N HIS A 338 -17.38 -8.64 23.86
CA HIS A 338 -16.21 -8.52 23.00
C HIS A 338 -16.18 -9.61 21.92
N SER A 339 -17.00 -9.42 20.88
CA SER A 339 -16.93 -10.15 19.60
C SER A 339 -16.73 -9.16 18.45
N HIS A 340 -15.53 -8.57 18.35
CA HIS A 340 -15.22 -7.52 17.36
C HIS A 340 -14.69 -8.09 16.03
N SER A 341 -15.57 -8.65 15.20
CA SER A 341 -15.41 -8.66 13.74
C SER A 341 -16.64 -8.00 13.12
N GLY A 342 -16.52 -6.73 12.69
CA GLY A 342 -17.74 -6.00 12.29
C GLY A 342 -17.58 -4.80 11.36
N SER A 343 -16.38 -4.39 10.97
CA SER A 343 -16.22 -3.31 9.98
C SER A 343 -15.50 -3.78 8.72
N LEU A 344 -15.87 -3.18 7.59
CA LEU A 344 -15.23 -3.44 6.29
C LEU A 344 -13.71 -3.24 6.37
N GLU A 345 -13.27 -2.20 7.08
CA GLU A 345 -11.86 -1.88 7.30
C GLU A 345 -11.11 -3.02 8.00
N GLN A 346 -11.69 -3.63 9.02
CA GLN A 346 -11.10 -4.78 9.72
C GLN A 346 -11.00 -6.01 8.81
N VAL A 347 -12.02 -6.25 7.98
CA VAL A 347 -12.00 -7.38 7.03
C VAL A 347 -10.92 -7.19 5.96
N LEU A 348 -10.80 -5.99 5.40
CA LEU A 348 -9.73 -5.65 4.45
C LEU A 348 -8.34 -5.85 5.06
N GLU A 349 -8.20 -5.50 6.34
CA GLU A 349 -6.98 -5.70 7.10
C GLU A 349 -6.64 -7.17 7.28
N LEU A 350 -7.59 -8.00 7.72
CA LEU A 350 -7.40 -9.45 7.89
C LEU A 350 -7.02 -10.15 6.59
N ILE A 351 -7.62 -9.75 5.47
CA ILE A 351 -7.31 -10.28 4.15
C ILE A 351 -5.88 -9.90 3.75
N SER A 352 -5.52 -8.63 3.91
CA SER A 352 -4.16 -8.14 3.62
C SER A 352 -3.11 -8.92 4.43
N GLU A 353 -3.36 -9.14 5.72
CA GLU A 353 -2.45 -9.87 6.61
C GLU A 353 -2.19 -11.30 6.16
N GLN A 354 -3.24 -12.03 5.79
CA GLN A 354 -3.10 -13.41 5.34
C GLN A 354 -2.35 -13.53 4.02
N LEU A 355 -2.54 -12.56 3.11
CA LEU A 355 -1.82 -12.52 1.85
C LEU A 355 -0.33 -12.24 2.05
N PHE A 356 0.02 -11.32 2.97
CA PHE A 356 1.43 -11.00 3.25
C PHE A 356 2.14 -12.01 4.17
N ALA A 357 1.43 -12.72 5.05
CA ALA A 357 2.00 -13.74 5.92
C ALA A 357 2.28 -15.07 5.19
N GLY A 358 1.54 -15.35 4.11
CA GLY A 358 1.75 -16.54 3.31
C GLY A 358 3.03 -16.44 2.46
N LYS A 359 3.85 -17.51 2.44
CA LYS A 359 4.86 -17.73 1.38
C LYS A 359 4.11 -18.10 0.08
N GLN A 360 3.35 -17.18 -0.48
CA GLN A 360 2.46 -17.46 -1.62
C GLN A 360 3.29 -17.70 -2.89
N LYS A 361 3.11 -18.88 -3.51
CA LYS A 361 3.73 -19.29 -4.79
C LYS A 361 2.68 -19.54 -5.88
N THR A 362 1.41 -19.19 -5.66
CA THR A 362 0.29 -19.61 -6.52
C THR A 362 -0.59 -18.44 -6.96
N THR A 363 -1.14 -18.55 -8.18
CA THR A 363 -2.04 -17.61 -8.85
C THR A 363 -3.40 -17.41 -8.18
N VAL A 364 -3.70 -18.16 -7.12
CA VAL A 364 -4.98 -18.13 -6.39
C VAL A 364 -4.65 -18.31 -4.90
N SER A 365 -5.29 -17.52 -4.03
CA SER A 365 -5.06 -17.53 -2.58
C SER A 365 -6.36 -17.67 -1.81
N THR A 366 -6.41 -18.54 -0.80
CA THR A 366 -7.56 -18.64 0.10
C THR A 366 -7.32 -17.78 1.33
N VAL A 367 -8.29 -16.93 1.66
CA VAL A 367 -8.29 -16.11 2.89
C VAL A 367 -9.49 -16.50 3.75
N SER A 368 -9.29 -16.52 5.07
CA SER A 368 -10.29 -16.83 6.07
C SER A 368 -10.71 -15.58 6.83
N VAL A 369 -12.01 -15.30 6.93
CA VAL A 369 -12.56 -14.20 7.75
C VAL A 369 -13.56 -14.81 8.72
N GLY A 370 -13.21 -14.81 9.99
CA GLY A 370 -13.90 -15.61 11.01
C GLY A 370 -13.88 -17.10 10.64
N GLU A 371 -15.06 -17.68 10.51
CA GLU A 371 -15.26 -19.09 10.12
C GLU A 371 -15.51 -19.29 8.62
N SER A 372 -15.51 -18.20 7.84
CA SER A 372 -15.72 -18.23 6.40
C SER A 372 -14.39 -18.27 5.63
N GLN A 373 -14.36 -19.00 4.52
CA GLN A 373 -13.21 -19.02 3.62
C GLN A 373 -13.60 -18.48 2.24
N GLN A 374 -12.71 -17.67 1.66
CA GLN A 374 -12.90 -17.06 0.37
C GLN A 374 -11.66 -17.27 -0.49
N VAL A 375 -11.88 -17.77 -1.71
CA VAL A 375 -10.84 -17.90 -2.72
C VAL A 375 -10.70 -16.57 -3.46
N LEU A 376 -9.49 -16.02 -3.50
CA LEU A 376 -9.14 -14.80 -4.22
C LEU A 376 -8.48 -15.15 -5.55
N ALA A 377 -8.93 -14.47 -6.61
CA ALA A 377 -8.29 -14.58 -7.92
C ALA A 377 -6.94 -13.85 -7.96
N SER A 378 -6.08 -14.15 -8.93
CA SER A 378 -4.75 -13.54 -9.07
C SER A 378 -4.80 -12.01 -9.06
N TRP A 379 -5.73 -11.39 -9.79
CA TRP A 379 -5.88 -9.93 -9.83
C TRP A 379 -6.39 -9.33 -8.51
N GLU A 380 -7.20 -10.09 -7.76
CA GLU A 380 -7.65 -9.67 -6.43
C GLU A 380 -6.48 -9.70 -5.45
N VAL A 381 -5.69 -10.78 -5.46
CA VAL A 381 -4.45 -10.87 -4.67
C VAL A 381 -3.53 -9.71 -5.01
N ASN A 382 -3.27 -9.47 -6.29
CA ASN A 382 -2.41 -8.38 -6.75
C ASN A 382 -2.90 -7.01 -6.29
N ALA A 383 -4.22 -6.77 -6.27
CA ALA A 383 -4.77 -5.52 -5.78
C ALA A 383 -4.40 -5.27 -4.31
N PHE A 384 -4.43 -6.28 -3.42
CA PHE A 384 -4.02 -6.14 -2.02
C PHE A 384 -2.51 -5.96 -1.85
N VAL A 385 -1.72 -6.52 -2.77
CA VAL A 385 -0.29 -6.72 -2.62
C VAL A 385 0.52 -5.59 -3.22
N ARG A 386 0.06 -5.05 -4.34
CA ARG A 386 0.72 -3.95 -5.05
C ARG A 386 0.93 -2.72 -4.19
N GLY A 387 0.12 -2.55 -3.13
CA GLY A 387 0.27 -1.44 -2.19
C GLY A 387 0.38 -0.11 -2.95
N GLY A 388 -0.74 0.36 -3.51
CA GLY A 388 -0.74 1.57 -4.32
C GLY A 388 -2.10 2.25 -4.34
N ASP A 389 -2.08 3.58 -4.40
CA ASP A 389 -3.23 4.50 -4.47
C ASP A 389 -4.02 4.41 -5.80
N ASP A 390 -3.89 3.34 -6.57
CA ASP A 390 -4.66 3.15 -7.80
C ASP A 390 -6.14 2.91 -7.45
N ALA A 391 -7.01 3.76 -7.98
CA ALA A 391 -8.45 3.70 -7.75
C ALA A 391 -9.03 2.34 -8.12
N SER A 392 -8.46 1.64 -9.12
CA SER A 392 -8.90 0.31 -9.53
C SER A 392 -8.53 -0.74 -8.47
N CYS A 393 -7.28 -0.72 -7.98
CA CYS A 393 -6.84 -1.59 -6.88
C CYS A 393 -7.67 -1.36 -5.60
N VAL A 394 -7.93 -0.10 -5.24
CA VAL A 394 -8.76 0.23 -4.06
C VAL A 394 -10.18 -0.29 -4.22
N ALA A 395 -10.80 -0.11 -5.38
CA ALA A 395 -12.15 -0.62 -5.65
C ALA A 395 -12.21 -2.14 -5.57
N ILE A 396 -11.22 -2.85 -6.12
CA ILE A 396 -11.11 -4.32 -6.02
C ILE A 396 -10.97 -4.75 -4.56
N GLN A 397 -10.06 -4.12 -3.80
CA GLN A 397 -9.86 -4.44 -2.38
C GLN A 397 -11.17 -4.30 -1.61
N ARG A 398 -11.83 -3.13 -1.69
CA ARG A 398 -13.07 -2.85 -0.95
C ARG A 398 -14.21 -3.79 -1.34
N ALA A 399 -14.35 -4.13 -2.63
CA ALA A 399 -15.34 -5.11 -3.08
C ALA A 399 -15.05 -6.52 -2.55
N VAL A 400 -13.78 -6.93 -2.52
CA VAL A 400 -13.36 -8.22 -1.92
C VAL A 400 -13.61 -8.27 -0.41
N GLY A 401 -13.35 -7.16 0.30
CA GLY A 401 -13.64 -7.05 1.73
C GLY A 401 -15.14 -7.09 2.03
N ALA A 402 -15.97 -6.39 1.24
CA ALA A 402 -17.42 -6.43 1.39
C ALA A 402 -17.96 -7.84 1.13
N ARG A 403 -17.41 -8.54 0.13
CA ARG A 403 -17.76 -9.94 -0.17
C ARG A 403 -17.44 -10.86 1.00
N ALA A 404 -16.26 -10.71 1.61
CA ALA A 404 -15.87 -11.54 2.75
C ALA A 404 -16.71 -11.23 4.02
N LEU A 405 -17.03 -9.95 4.25
CA LEU A 405 -17.92 -9.53 5.33
C LEU A 405 -19.33 -10.12 5.16
N LEU A 406 -19.84 -10.18 3.93
CA LEU A 406 -21.12 -10.83 3.63
C LEU A 406 -21.06 -12.33 3.89
N PHE A 407 -20.01 -13.03 3.46
CA PHE A 407 -19.85 -14.46 3.73
C PHE A 407 -19.82 -14.76 5.24
N GLU A 408 -19.04 -14.00 6.01
CA GLU A 408 -18.99 -14.17 7.47
C GLU A 408 -20.37 -13.89 8.10
N SER A 409 -21.04 -12.82 7.66
CA SER A 409 -22.36 -12.45 8.17
C SER A 409 -23.40 -13.52 7.84
N ALA A 410 -23.42 -14.04 6.62
CA ALA A 410 -24.34 -15.09 6.17
C ALA A 410 -24.13 -16.40 6.95
N GLU A 411 -22.87 -16.80 7.21
CA GLU A 411 -22.56 -17.98 8.02
C GLU A 411 -23.03 -17.82 9.49
N LYS A 412 -22.87 -16.62 10.07
CA LYS A 412 -23.39 -16.32 11.42
C LYS A 412 -24.92 -16.44 11.50
N VAL A 413 -25.66 -16.01 10.47
CA VAL A 413 -27.13 -16.18 10.40
C VAL A 413 -27.51 -17.65 10.36
N LYS A 414 -26.86 -18.45 9.50
CA LYS A 414 -27.15 -19.88 9.36
C LYS A 414 -26.92 -20.64 10.68
N ARG A 415 -25.99 -20.19 11.52
CA ARG A 415 -25.68 -20.77 12.83
C ARG A 415 -26.52 -20.20 13.98
N GLY A 416 -27.42 -19.25 13.71
CA GLY A 416 -28.31 -18.67 14.72
C GLY A 416 -27.61 -17.68 15.68
N HIS A 417 -26.47 -17.12 15.28
CA HIS A 417 -25.77 -16.10 16.07
C HIS A 417 -26.33 -14.70 15.79
N ALA A 418 -26.22 -13.81 16.78
CA ALA A 418 -26.46 -12.39 16.58
C ALA A 418 -25.56 -11.87 15.45
N ASN A 419 -26.16 -11.23 14.47
CA ASN A 419 -25.51 -10.87 13.21
C ASN A 419 -25.89 -9.44 12.81
N ARG A 420 -25.04 -8.81 11.98
CA ARG A 420 -25.26 -7.49 11.38
C ARG A 420 -25.43 -7.57 9.86
N LEU A 421 -26.27 -8.50 9.38
CA LEU A 421 -26.45 -8.80 7.95
C LEU A 421 -26.88 -7.57 7.17
N VAL A 422 -27.77 -6.76 7.77
CA VAL A 422 -28.31 -5.56 7.12
C VAL A 422 -27.21 -4.53 6.88
N GLU A 423 -26.38 -4.25 7.89
CA GLU A 423 -25.22 -3.34 7.76
C GLU A 423 -24.20 -3.87 6.73
N ALA A 424 -23.96 -5.18 6.72
CA ALA A 424 -23.06 -5.82 5.75
C ALA A 424 -23.60 -5.72 4.31
N LEU A 425 -24.91 -5.90 4.11
CA LEU A 425 -25.58 -5.73 2.82
C LEU A 425 -25.54 -4.28 2.34
N GLU A 426 -25.84 -3.31 3.20
CA GLU A 426 -25.75 -1.89 2.86
C GLU A 426 -24.33 -1.52 2.42
N SER A 427 -23.32 -1.94 3.19
CA SER A 427 -21.91 -1.75 2.83
C SER A 427 -21.56 -2.38 1.48
N ALA A 428 -22.05 -3.59 1.22
CA ALA A 428 -21.82 -4.30 -0.03
C ALA A 428 -22.48 -3.63 -1.24
N HIS A 429 -23.69 -3.09 -1.10
CA HIS A 429 -24.35 -2.33 -2.17
C HIS A 429 -23.57 -1.05 -2.52
N VAL A 430 -23.08 -0.34 -1.50
CA VAL A 430 -22.21 0.83 -1.70
C VAL A 430 -20.93 0.44 -2.45
N GLN A 431 -20.26 -0.64 -2.04
CA GLN A 431 -19.04 -1.08 -2.73
C GLN A 431 -19.32 -1.59 -4.15
N ALA A 432 -20.46 -2.24 -4.39
CA ALA A 432 -20.89 -2.68 -5.72
C ALA A 432 -21.11 -1.50 -6.67
N ALA A 433 -21.74 -0.42 -6.21
CA ALA A 433 -21.90 0.80 -6.99
C ALA A 433 -20.54 1.44 -7.32
N LEU A 434 -19.66 1.58 -6.33
CA LEU A 434 -18.33 2.18 -6.51
C LEU A 434 -17.45 1.40 -7.49
N ILE A 435 -17.43 0.06 -7.41
CA ILE A 435 -16.64 -0.73 -8.35
C ILE A 435 -17.22 -0.68 -9.78
N GLN A 436 -18.54 -0.61 -9.94
CA GLN A 436 -19.16 -0.43 -11.26
C GLN A 436 -18.83 0.94 -11.88
N GLU A 437 -18.78 2.01 -11.08
CA GLU A 437 -18.31 3.32 -11.54
C GLU A 437 -16.87 3.24 -12.05
N GLN A 438 -15.99 2.51 -11.35
CA GLN A 438 -14.62 2.31 -11.81
C GLN A 438 -14.53 1.46 -13.08
N VAL A 439 -15.41 0.48 -13.27
CA VAL A 439 -15.51 -0.27 -14.54
C VAL A 439 -15.83 0.68 -15.70
N ALA A 440 -16.79 1.59 -15.53
CA ALA A 440 -17.14 2.57 -16.55
C ALA A 440 -15.93 3.48 -16.87
N LYS A 441 -15.29 4.03 -15.84
CA LYS A 441 -14.09 4.85 -15.99
C LYS A 441 -12.94 4.12 -16.69
N ALA A 442 -12.72 2.84 -16.39
CA ALA A 442 -11.70 2.04 -17.06
C ALA A 442 -12.00 1.83 -18.54
N LYS A 443 -13.27 1.57 -18.89
CA LYS A 443 -13.72 1.45 -20.29
C LYS A 443 -13.54 2.76 -21.05
N ASP A 444 -13.94 3.88 -20.45
CA ASP A 444 -13.81 5.21 -21.06
C ASP A 444 -12.34 5.58 -21.33
N ARG A 445 -11.42 5.11 -20.47
CA ARG A 445 -9.97 5.26 -20.65
C ARG A 445 -9.35 4.27 -21.64
N GLY A 446 -10.11 3.30 -22.15
CA GLY A 446 -9.59 2.22 -23.01
C GLY A 446 -8.71 1.20 -22.28
N ASP A 447 -8.74 1.18 -20.94
CA ASP A 447 -7.99 0.24 -20.12
C ASP A 447 -8.79 -1.07 -19.96
N ILE A 448 -8.66 -1.93 -20.97
CA ILE A 448 -9.42 -3.18 -21.08
C ILE A 448 -9.09 -4.14 -19.94
N ASP A 449 -7.82 -4.26 -19.54
CA ASP A 449 -7.39 -5.21 -18.53
C ASP A 449 -7.91 -4.84 -17.13
N SER A 450 -7.85 -3.56 -16.76
CA SER A 450 -8.47 -3.07 -15.53
C SER A 450 -9.99 -3.21 -15.58
N ALA A 451 -10.62 -2.88 -16.71
CA ALA A 451 -12.07 -3.01 -16.86
C ALA A 451 -12.54 -4.46 -16.68
N VAL A 452 -11.81 -5.43 -17.24
CA VAL A 452 -12.10 -6.86 -17.08
C VAL A 452 -11.94 -7.30 -15.63
N SER A 453 -10.83 -6.94 -14.98
CA SER A 453 -10.54 -7.30 -13.59
C SER A 453 -11.58 -6.72 -12.63
N LEU A 454 -11.90 -5.43 -12.77
CA LEU A 454 -12.95 -4.75 -11.99
C LEU A 454 -14.32 -5.37 -12.21
N ALA A 455 -14.71 -5.64 -13.47
CA ALA A 455 -16.01 -6.21 -13.79
C ALA A 455 -16.16 -7.64 -13.25
N ALA A 456 -15.09 -8.44 -13.32
CA ALA A 456 -15.09 -9.79 -12.77
C ALA A 456 -15.26 -9.77 -11.24
N THR A 457 -14.56 -8.89 -10.52
CA THR A 457 -14.72 -8.73 -9.07
C THR A 457 -16.11 -8.19 -8.70
N ALA A 458 -16.64 -7.21 -9.46
CA ALA A 458 -17.98 -6.68 -9.27
C ALA A 458 -19.06 -7.77 -9.42
N LYS A 459 -18.97 -8.60 -10.46
CA LYS A 459 -19.89 -9.71 -10.69
C LYS A 459 -19.88 -10.72 -9.55
N ARG A 460 -18.70 -11.02 -9.00
CA ARG A 460 -18.57 -11.93 -7.85
C ARG A 460 -19.16 -11.34 -6.57
N LEU A 461 -19.07 -10.02 -6.36
CA LEU A 461 -19.71 -9.35 -5.22
C LEU A 461 -21.25 -9.38 -5.37
N LEU A 462 -21.77 -9.00 -6.54
CA LEU A 462 -23.21 -9.00 -6.82
C LEU A 462 -23.83 -10.38 -6.65
N ALA A 463 -23.16 -11.44 -7.10
CA ALA A 463 -23.64 -12.81 -6.91
C ALA A 463 -23.83 -13.16 -5.41
N VAL A 464 -22.90 -12.72 -4.56
CA VAL A 464 -22.99 -12.94 -3.10
C VAL A 464 -24.06 -12.06 -2.47
N ILE A 465 -24.26 -10.84 -2.95
CA ILE A 465 -25.39 -9.98 -2.54
C ILE A 465 -26.71 -10.71 -2.83
N ASP A 466 -26.94 -11.15 -4.06
CA ASP A 466 -28.17 -11.85 -4.48
C ASP A 466 -28.43 -13.13 -3.67
N GLU A 467 -27.38 -13.87 -3.32
CA GLU A 467 -27.49 -15.05 -2.45
C GLU A 467 -27.81 -14.69 -1.00
N THR A 468 -27.22 -13.62 -0.49
CA THR A 468 -27.36 -13.20 0.90
C THR A 468 -28.71 -12.50 1.16
N GLU A 469 -29.25 -11.76 0.18
CA GLU A 469 -30.58 -11.17 0.26
C GLU A 469 -31.68 -12.24 0.39
N LYS A 470 -31.49 -13.42 -0.21
CA LYS A 470 -32.42 -14.55 -0.06
C LYS A 470 -32.45 -15.11 1.37
N LEU A 471 -31.43 -14.87 2.18
CA LEU A 471 -31.39 -15.27 3.61
C LEU A 471 -32.08 -14.26 4.52
N LYS A 472 -32.43 -13.07 3.99
CA LYS A 472 -33.22 -12.04 4.68
C LYS A 472 -34.73 -12.27 4.52
N ALA A 473 -35.13 -13.04 3.51
CA ALA A 473 -36.49 -13.51 3.26
C ALA A 473 -36.75 -14.80 4.03
#